data_AF-A0A7C9EX55-F1
#
_entry.id   AF-A0A7C9EX55-F1
#
_cell.length_a   1.000
_cell.length_b   1.000
_cell.length_c   1.000
_cell.angle_alpha   90.00
_cell.angle_beta   90.00
_cell.angle_gamma   90.00
#
_symmetry.space_group_name_H-M   'P 1'
#
loop_
_entity.id
_entity.type
_entity.pdbx_description
1 polymer ?
#
loop_
_entity_poly.entity_id
_entity_poly.type
_entity_poly.pdbx_seq_one_letter_code
_entity_poly.pdbx_strand_id
1 'polypeptide(L)'
;MASGFVVWVWRMLLMMRIAFVATGVADTYSSKLIHRFSDELRAFSGDKLWPELRSKDYYRMLLSHDFQRLKMKIGHQRQHQFLFPSEGSLTQSFGNELAWLHYTWIDIGTPNMSFLVALDDGSDLLWVPCDCVQCAPLSARYYSSLVLLGLWGIYYAG
;
A
#
# COMPACT_ATOMS: atom_id res chain seq x y z
N MET A 1 -58.10 -5.26 13.43
CA MET A 1 -56.92 -6.17 13.46
C MET A 1 -56.02 -6.05 12.23
N ALA A 2 -56.53 -5.66 11.05
CA ALA A 2 -55.74 -5.50 9.82
C ALA A 2 -54.72 -4.33 9.83
N SER A 3 -54.96 -3.28 10.61
CA SER A 3 -54.09 -2.09 10.63
C SER A 3 -52.72 -2.34 11.26
N GLY A 4 -52.65 -3.16 12.31
CA GLY A 4 -51.38 -3.50 12.98
C GLY A 4 -50.45 -4.34 12.10
N PHE A 5 -51.02 -5.25 11.32
CA PHE A 5 -50.27 -6.10 10.39
C PHE A 5 -49.62 -5.28 9.27
N VAL A 6 -50.35 -4.34 8.68
CA VAL A 6 -49.84 -3.47 7.60
C VAL A 6 -48.68 -2.59 8.09
N VAL A 7 -48.77 -2.06 9.32
CA VAL A 7 -47.69 -1.26 9.94
C VAL A 7 -46.45 -2.12 10.19
N TRP A 8 -46.62 -3.37 10.61
CA TRP A 8 -45.52 -4.30 10.85
C TRP A 8 -44.79 -4.68 9.56
N VAL A 9 -45.54 -4.94 8.49
CA VAL A 9 -44.99 -5.21 7.16
C VAL A 9 -44.21 -4.01 6.63
N TRP A 10 -44.75 -2.78 6.77
CA TRP A 10 -44.05 -1.56 6.36
C TRP A 10 -42.75 -1.33 7.15
N ARG A 11 -42.75 -1.60 8.46
CA ARG A 11 -41.53 -1.52 9.28
C ARG A 11 -40.49 -2.54 8.84
N MET A 12 -40.89 -3.78 8.55
CA MET A 12 -39.96 -4.81 8.06
C MET A 12 -39.38 -4.46 6.69
N LEU A 13 -40.20 -3.93 5.78
CA LEU A 13 -39.74 -3.46 4.47
C LEU A 13 -38.79 -2.26 4.60
N LEU A 14 -39.06 -1.32 5.52
CA LEU A 14 -38.16 -0.21 5.81
C LEU A 14 -36.81 -0.69 6.35
N MET A 15 -36.82 -1.62 7.31
CA MET A 15 -35.60 -2.18 7.88
C MET A 15 -34.78 -2.97 6.85
N MET A 16 -35.43 -3.73 5.97
CA MET A 16 -34.75 -4.42 4.85
C MET A 16 -34.10 -3.44 3.86
N ARG A 17 -34.77 -2.33 3.53
CA ARG A 17 -34.21 -1.28 2.66
C ARG A 17 -32.96 -0.63 3.29
N ILE A 18 -33.02 -0.32 4.59
CA ILE A 18 -31.89 0.29 5.32
C ILE A 18 -30.70 -0.70 5.38
N ALA A 19 -30.96 -1.97 5.66
CA ALA A 19 -29.92 -3.00 5.67
C ALA A 19 -29.25 -3.17 4.30
N PHE A 20 -30.03 -3.12 3.20
CA PHE A 20 -29.49 -3.24 1.85
C PHE A 20 -28.67 -2.02 1.40
N VAL A 21 -29.04 -0.81 1.83
CA VAL A 21 -28.24 0.41 1.57
C VAL A 21 -26.94 0.40 2.37
N ALA A 22 -26.93 -0.19 3.57
CA ALA A 22 -25.72 -0.35 4.38
C ALA A 22 -24.73 -1.39 3.83
N THR A 23 -25.15 -2.26 2.89
CA THR A 23 -24.27 -3.21 2.19
C THR A 23 -23.70 -2.67 0.87
N GLY A 24 -23.63 -1.34 0.71
CA GLY A 24 -22.89 -0.74 -0.40
C GLY A 24 -21.46 -1.29 -0.42
N VAL A 25 -21.16 -2.13 -1.40
CA VAL A 25 -19.81 -2.61 -1.68
C VAL A 25 -19.01 -1.35 -1.96
N ALA A 26 -18.09 -0.99 -1.08
CA ALA A 26 -17.11 0.04 -1.38
C ALA A 26 -16.28 -0.49 -2.54
N ASP A 27 -16.50 0.05 -3.75
CA ASP A 27 -15.63 -0.23 -4.88
C ASP A 27 -14.21 0.20 -4.50
N THR A 28 -13.33 -0.77 -4.27
CA THR A 28 -11.93 -0.53 -4.00
C THR A 28 -11.25 -0.21 -5.34
N TYR A 29 -11.23 1.06 -5.72
CA TYR A 29 -10.41 1.51 -6.83
C TYR A 29 -8.95 1.43 -6.42
N SER A 30 -8.17 0.58 -7.08
CA SER A 30 -6.72 0.50 -6.90
C SER A 30 -6.04 0.89 -8.21
N SER A 31 -5.09 1.83 -8.14
CA SER A 31 -4.26 2.21 -9.28
C SER A 31 -2.90 1.54 -9.17
N LYS A 32 -2.37 0.99 -10.27
CA LYS A 32 -1.01 0.43 -10.30
C LYS A 32 0.01 1.53 -9.97
N LEU A 33 0.81 1.32 -8.93
CA LEU A 33 1.93 2.19 -8.61
C LEU A 33 3.08 1.90 -9.57
N ILE A 34 3.53 2.91 -10.32
CA ILE A 34 4.56 2.77 -11.35
C ILE A 34 5.78 3.60 -10.93
N HIS A 35 6.93 2.95 -10.76
CA HIS A 35 8.15 3.66 -10.37
C HIS A 35 8.77 4.38 -11.57
N ARG A 36 9.44 5.51 -11.34
CA ARG A 36 9.94 6.45 -12.36
C ARG A 36 10.77 5.83 -13.49
N PHE A 37 11.52 4.77 -13.18
CA PHE A 37 12.47 4.11 -14.09
C PHE A 37 11.93 2.79 -14.68
N SER A 38 10.64 2.50 -14.46
CA SER A 38 9.96 1.28 -14.90
C SER A 38 9.83 1.20 -16.41
N ASP A 39 9.75 -0.02 -16.92
CA ASP A 39 9.56 -0.31 -18.34
C ASP A 39 8.25 0.32 -18.87
N GLU A 40 7.19 0.37 -18.05
CA GLU A 40 5.89 0.96 -18.39
C GLU A 40 5.99 2.47 -18.63
N LEU A 41 6.69 3.21 -17.75
CA LEU A 41 6.89 4.65 -17.95
C LEU A 41 7.84 4.92 -19.12
N ARG A 42 8.85 4.07 -19.33
CA ARG A 42 9.73 4.18 -20.51
C ARG A 42 8.95 4.02 -21.81
N ALA A 43 8.09 3.00 -21.89
CA ALA A 43 7.25 2.74 -23.05
C ALA A 43 6.31 3.91 -23.35
N PHE A 44 5.80 4.59 -22.32
CA PHE A 44 4.94 5.77 -22.49
C PHE A 44 5.70 7.01 -22.96
N SER A 45 6.91 7.26 -22.44
CA SER A 45 7.74 8.43 -22.81
C SER A 45 8.47 8.29 -24.15
N GLY A 46 8.49 7.08 -24.72
CA GLY A 46 9.20 6.74 -25.96
C GLY A 46 10.68 6.42 -25.74
N ASP A 47 11.17 5.42 -26.47
CA ASP A 47 12.52 4.84 -26.31
C ASP A 47 13.65 5.86 -26.47
N LYS A 48 13.45 6.93 -27.25
CA LYS A 48 14.49 7.94 -27.50
C LYS A 48 14.83 8.79 -26.27
N LEU A 49 13.94 8.87 -25.27
CA LEU A 49 14.17 9.69 -24.08
C LEU A 49 15.01 8.96 -23.03
N TRP A 50 15.05 7.63 -23.07
CA TRP A 50 15.67 6.81 -22.05
C TRP A 50 16.96 6.16 -22.55
N PRO A 51 18.05 6.19 -21.76
CA PRO A 51 19.25 5.46 -22.12
C PRO A 51 18.96 3.95 -22.15
N GLU A 52 19.69 3.23 -23.01
CA GLU A 52 19.59 1.78 -23.12
C GLU A 52 19.81 1.13 -21.74
N LEU A 53 18.94 0.19 -21.37
CA LEU A 53 18.97 -0.47 -20.08
C LEU A 53 20.35 -1.12 -19.83
N ARG A 54 20.92 -0.95 -18.64
CA ARG A 54 22.26 -1.45 -18.25
C ARG A 54 23.43 -0.87 -19.05
N SER A 55 23.23 0.17 -19.85
CA SER A 55 24.33 0.92 -20.47
C SER A 55 25.07 1.80 -19.45
N LYS A 56 26.25 2.29 -19.82
CA LYS A 56 27.00 3.26 -19.01
C LYS A 56 26.20 4.54 -18.75
N ASP A 57 25.44 5.02 -19.74
CA ASP A 57 24.63 6.22 -19.61
C ASP A 57 23.41 6.02 -18.72
N TYR A 58 22.84 4.80 -18.72
CA TYR A 58 21.80 4.41 -17.76
C TYR A 58 22.29 4.50 -16.31
N TYR A 59 23.45 3.90 -15.99
CA TYR A 59 23.99 3.99 -14.64
C TYR A 59 24.39 5.42 -14.25
N ARG A 60 24.92 6.20 -15.21
CA ARG A 60 25.21 7.62 -14.99
C ARG A 60 23.94 8.40 -14.65
N MET A 61 22.83 8.14 -15.34
CA MET A 61 21.53 8.76 -15.05
C MET A 61 21.05 8.42 -13.64
N LEU A 62 21.09 7.13 -13.24
CA LEU A 62 20.70 6.69 -11.90
C LEU A 62 21.55 7.34 -10.80
N LEU A 63 22.87 7.31 -10.95
CA LEU A 63 23.79 7.95 -10.00
C LEU A 63 23.53 9.44 -9.87
N SER A 64 23.31 10.13 -11.01
CA SER A 64 23.02 11.57 -11.00
C SER A 64 21.74 11.89 -10.24
N HIS A 65 20.72 11.04 -10.37
CA HIS A 65 19.47 11.15 -9.63
C HIS A 65 19.67 10.93 -8.12
N ASP A 66 20.43 9.90 -7.73
CA ASP A 66 20.74 9.64 -6.32
C ASP A 66 21.53 10.79 -5.69
N PHE A 67 22.51 11.34 -6.40
CA PHE A 67 23.24 12.53 -5.95
C PHE A 67 22.32 13.75 -5.81
N GLN A 68 21.38 13.96 -6.74
CA GLN A 68 20.39 15.03 -6.60
C GLN A 68 19.50 14.82 -5.38
N ARG A 69 19.04 13.59 -5.13
CA ARG A 69 18.26 13.24 -3.95
C ARG A 69 19.02 13.54 -2.65
N LEU A 70 20.29 13.14 -2.58
CA LEU A 70 21.14 13.42 -1.43
C LEU A 70 21.39 14.93 -1.25
N LYS A 71 21.63 15.68 -2.33
CA LYS A 71 21.79 17.14 -2.26
C LYS A 71 20.52 17.86 -1.83
N MET A 72 19.34 17.38 -2.25
CA MET A 72 18.06 17.91 -1.79
C MET A 72 17.87 17.74 -0.27
N LYS A 73 18.46 16.71 0.34
CA LYS A 73 18.48 16.55 1.82
C LYS A 73 19.32 17.61 2.54
N ILE A 74 20.35 18.16 1.89
CA ILE A 74 21.28 19.14 2.48
C ILE A 74 20.77 20.59 2.30
N GLY A 75 19.95 20.84 1.28
CA GLY A 75 19.71 22.19 0.78
C GLY A 75 18.53 22.97 1.34
N HIS A 76 17.43 22.35 1.81
CA HIS A 76 16.25 23.14 2.16
C HIS A 76 15.30 22.45 3.15
N GLN A 77 15.00 23.20 4.20
CA GLN A 77 13.76 23.28 4.98
C GLN A 77 12.52 23.38 4.05
N ARG A 78 12.19 22.30 3.34
CA ARG A 78 10.94 22.11 2.63
C ARG A 78 10.25 20.91 3.25
N GLN A 79 9.06 21.16 3.79
CA GLN A 79 8.04 20.20 4.21
C GLN A 79 8.53 18.75 4.15
N HIS A 80 9.04 18.25 5.27
CA HIS A 80 9.21 16.81 5.46
C HIS A 80 7.89 16.19 5.02
N GLN A 81 7.92 15.38 3.96
CA GLN A 81 6.73 14.67 3.53
C GLN A 81 6.53 13.60 4.60
N PHE A 82 5.80 13.98 5.65
CA PHE A 82 5.59 13.14 6.80
C PHE A 82 4.78 11.95 6.34
N LEU A 83 5.34 10.76 6.58
CA LEU A 83 4.62 9.52 6.43
C LEU A 83 3.97 9.23 7.76
N PHE A 84 2.66 9.04 7.73
CA PHE A 84 1.90 8.62 8.89
C PHE A 84 1.37 7.22 8.60
N PRO A 85 1.36 6.34 9.60
CA PRO A 85 0.72 5.06 9.39
C PRO A 85 -0.78 5.24 9.11
N SER A 86 -1.31 4.48 8.16
CA SER A 86 -2.71 4.57 7.73
C SER A 86 -3.68 4.06 8.80
N GLU A 87 -3.25 3.11 9.60
CA GLU A 87 -4.03 2.54 10.72
C GLU A 87 -3.70 3.20 12.08
N GLY A 88 -3.18 4.45 12.06
CA GLY A 88 -2.80 5.19 13.26
C GLY A 88 -1.52 4.67 13.93
N SER A 89 -1.30 4.96 15.22
CA SER A 89 -0.05 4.60 15.91
C SER A 89 0.12 3.10 16.23
N LEU A 90 -0.56 2.22 15.50
CA LEU A 90 -0.49 0.78 15.70
C LEU A 90 0.74 0.21 15.00
N THR A 91 1.59 -0.45 15.79
CA THR A 91 2.71 -1.26 15.31
C THR A 91 2.45 -2.72 15.62
N GLN A 92 2.88 -3.61 14.72
CA GLN A 92 2.65 -5.05 14.80
C GLN A 92 4.00 -5.76 14.78
N SER A 93 4.15 -6.77 15.64
CA SER A 93 5.32 -7.66 15.63
C SER A 93 4.84 -9.08 15.37
N PHE A 94 5.52 -9.76 14.45
CA PHE A 94 5.18 -11.13 14.04
C PHE A 94 6.23 -12.15 14.54
N GLY A 95 7.07 -11.76 15.48
CA GLY A 95 8.09 -12.64 16.07
C GLY A 95 9.03 -13.25 15.02
N ASN A 96 9.27 -14.55 15.13
CA ASN A 96 10.18 -15.30 14.24
C ASN A 96 9.73 -15.33 12.78
N GLU A 97 8.44 -15.13 12.49
CA GLU A 97 7.93 -15.20 11.11
C GLU A 97 8.42 -14.03 10.25
N LEU A 98 8.66 -12.86 10.84
CA LEU A 98 9.16 -11.66 10.15
C LEU A 98 10.36 -11.02 10.88
N ALA A 99 11.27 -11.88 11.34
CA ALA A 99 12.58 -11.50 11.88
C ALA A 99 12.54 -10.53 13.09
N TRP A 100 11.52 -10.63 13.94
CA TRP A 100 11.35 -9.82 15.16
C TRP A 100 11.34 -8.29 14.93
N LEU A 101 11.03 -7.86 13.71
CA LEU A 101 10.89 -6.45 13.37
C LEU A 101 9.50 -5.92 13.75
N HIS A 102 9.40 -4.58 13.85
CA HIS A 102 8.14 -3.88 14.04
C HIS A 102 7.63 -3.38 12.70
N TYR A 103 6.37 -3.67 12.41
CA TYR A 103 5.72 -3.33 11.15
C TYR A 103 4.57 -2.37 11.36
N THR A 104 4.28 -1.56 10.36
CA THR A 104 3.09 -0.72 10.34
C THR A 104 2.51 -0.61 8.93
N TRP A 105 1.24 -0.25 8.84
CA TRP A 105 0.57 -0.03 7.56
C TRP A 105 0.78 1.40 7.11
N ILE A 106 1.19 1.57 5.87
CA ILE A 106 1.25 2.87 5.19
C ILE A 106 0.44 2.81 3.91
N ASP A 107 -0.14 3.94 3.52
CA ASP A 107 -0.87 4.07 2.26
C ASP A 107 -0.09 4.99 1.32
N ILE A 108 0.12 4.54 0.08
CA ILE A 108 0.84 5.29 -0.94
C ILE A 108 -0.08 5.53 -2.14
N GLY A 109 -0.07 6.76 -2.66
CA GLY A 109 -0.78 7.13 -3.89
C GLY A 109 -2.22 7.60 -3.66
N THR A 110 -2.88 7.92 -4.76
CA THR A 110 -4.31 8.27 -4.79
C THR A 110 -4.91 7.76 -6.09
N PRO A 111 -5.82 6.77 -6.07
CA PRO A 111 -6.36 6.07 -4.88
C PRO A 111 -5.29 5.30 -4.09
N ASN A 112 -5.57 5.01 -2.81
CA ASN A 112 -4.57 4.46 -1.89
C ASN A 112 -4.21 3.01 -2.19
N MET A 113 -2.92 2.69 -2.06
CA MET A 113 -2.40 1.33 -2.03
C MET A 113 -1.68 1.11 -0.70
N SER A 114 -2.13 0.11 0.07
CA SER A 114 -1.62 -0.16 1.41
C SER A 114 -0.45 -1.14 1.40
N PHE A 115 0.58 -0.83 2.18
CA PHE A 115 1.79 -1.64 2.33
C PHE A 115 2.09 -1.88 3.81
N LEU A 116 2.45 -3.12 4.15
CA LEU A 116 3.01 -3.46 5.45
C LEU A 116 4.52 -3.26 5.38
N VAL A 117 5.04 -2.27 6.11
CA VAL A 117 6.47 -1.89 6.07
C VAL A 117 7.13 -2.10 7.43
N ALA A 118 8.38 -2.58 7.41
CA ALA A 118 9.22 -2.63 8.60
C ALA A 118 9.70 -1.23 8.98
N LEU A 119 9.72 -0.93 10.27
CA LEU A 119 10.28 0.30 10.82
C LEU A 119 11.78 0.11 11.06
N ASP A 120 12.59 0.85 10.32
CA ASP A 120 14.05 0.88 10.42
C ASP A 120 14.50 2.31 10.75
N ASP A 121 15.02 2.51 11.96
CA ASP A 121 15.56 3.79 12.42
C ASP A 121 17.05 3.97 12.05
N GLY A 122 17.68 2.93 11.50
CA GLY A 122 19.06 2.92 11.04
C GLY A 122 19.24 3.54 9.65
N SER A 123 18.16 3.85 8.93
CA SER A 123 18.21 4.41 7.57
C SER A 123 17.24 5.58 7.36
N ASP A 124 17.50 6.39 6.34
CA ASP A 124 16.65 7.50 5.91
C ASP A 124 15.96 7.22 4.55
N LEU A 125 15.67 5.93 4.32
CA LEU A 125 15.18 5.38 3.07
C LEU A 125 13.86 4.64 3.27
N LEU A 126 12.77 5.18 2.71
CA LEU A 126 11.56 4.39 2.44
C LEU A 126 11.72 3.67 1.09
N TRP A 127 11.48 2.36 1.08
CA TRP A 127 11.33 1.55 -0.12
C TRP A 127 10.16 0.58 0.03
N VAL A 128 9.50 0.27 -1.08
CA VAL A 128 8.44 -0.72 -1.16
C VAL A 128 8.71 -1.66 -2.34
N PRO A 129 8.32 -2.94 -2.26
CA PRO A 129 8.52 -3.87 -3.37
C PRO A 129 7.76 -3.39 -4.61
N CYS A 130 8.44 -3.44 -5.76
CA CYS A 130 7.85 -3.27 -7.09
C CYS A 130 7.99 -4.60 -7.85
N ASP A 131 7.06 -4.90 -8.76
CA ASP A 131 7.11 -6.09 -9.65
C ASP A 131 7.33 -7.43 -8.94
N CYS A 132 6.61 -7.65 -7.84
CA CYS A 132 6.65 -8.91 -7.13
C CYS A 132 5.97 -10.03 -7.93
N VAL A 133 6.60 -11.21 -7.96
CA VAL A 133 5.98 -12.44 -8.48
C VAL A 133 5.03 -13.03 -7.43
N GLN A 134 5.38 -12.93 -6.14
CA GLN A 134 4.57 -13.30 -4.99
C GLN A 134 4.65 -12.19 -3.94
N CYS A 135 3.64 -11.33 -3.89
CA CYS A 135 3.58 -10.25 -2.91
C CYS A 135 2.91 -10.69 -1.61
N ALA A 136 3.39 -10.13 -0.51
CA ALA A 136 2.62 -10.02 0.72
C ALA A 136 1.27 -9.33 0.45
N PRO A 137 0.16 -9.81 1.03
CA PRO A 137 -1.16 -9.24 0.82
C PRO A 137 -1.21 -7.75 1.19
N LEU A 138 -1.76 -6.93 0.29
CA LEU A 138 -1.84 -5.48 0.43
C LEU A 138 -2.98 -5.00 1.35
N SER A 139 -3.48 -5.84 2.26
CA SER A 139 -4.59 -5.45 3.15
C SER A 139 -4.33 -5.81 4.61
N ALA A 140 -4.54 -4.83 5.49
CA ALA A 140 -4.50 -4.99 6.94
C ALA A 140 -5.46 -6.07 7.45
N ARG A 141 -6.61 -6.21 6.80
CA ARG A 141 -7.61 -7.24 7.13
C ARG A 141 -7.09 -8.66 6.96
N TYR A 142 -6.25 -8.91 5.95
CA TYR A 142 -5.72 -10.26 5.71
C TYR A 142 -4.80 -10.69 6.86
N TYR A 143 -3.90 -9.82 7.31
CA TYR A 143 -3.01 -10.11 8.44
C TYR A 143 -3.76 -10.17 9.77
N SER A 144 -4.75 -9.30 9.97
CA SER A 144 -5.64 -9.39 11.14
C SER A 144 -6.39 -10.73 11.18
N SER A 145 -6.82 -11.25 10.03
CA SER A 145 -7.45 -12.57 9.92
C SER A 145 -6.47 -13.74 10.12
N LEU A 146 -5.22 -13.63 9.65
CA LEU A 146 -4.19 -14.65 9.86
C LEU A 146 -3.81 -14.78 11.34
N VAL A 147 -3.67 -13.66 12.03
CA VAL A 147 -3.42 -13.62 13.48
C VAL A 147 -4.60 -14.24 14.24
N LEU A 148 -5.84 -14.04 13.77
CA LEU A 148 -7.04 -14.66 14.36
C LEU A 148 -7.19 -16.16 14.02
N LEU A 149 -6.63 -16.62 12.90
CA LEU A 149 -6.80 -18.00 12.42
C LEU A 149 -5.62 -18.93 12.76
N GLY A 150 -4.50 -18.42 13.28
CA GLY A 150 -3.38 -19.27 13.73
C GLY A 150 -2.82 -20.19 12.66
N LEU A 151 -2.88 -19.77 11.39
CA LEU A 151 -2.42 -20.56 10.25
C LEU A 151 -1.00 -20.16 9.86
N TRP A 152 -0.06 -21.00 10.30
CA TRP A 152 1.34 -21.06 9.88
C TRP A 152 1.44 -21.13 8.35
N GLY A 153 2.19 -20.21 7.74
CA GLY A 153 2.66 -20.39 6.37
C GLY A 153 2.59 -19.14 5.51
N ILE A 154 3.43 -18.15 5.80
CA ILE A 154 3.87 -17.21 4.77
C ILE A 154 5.20 -17.74 4.24
N TYR A 155 5.14 -18.44 3.11
CA TYR A 155 6.31 -18.93 2.40
C TYR A 155 7.16 -17.73 1.94
N TYR A 156 8.42 -17.73 2.35
CA TYR A 156 9.48 -16.89 1.80
C TYR A 156 9.75 -17.29 0.34
N ALA A 157 9.91 -16.32 -0.55
CA ALA A 157 10.62 -16.51 -1.81
C ALA A 157 11.97 -15.81 -1.72
N GLY A 158 13.04 -16.58 -1.98
CA GLY A 158 14.44 -16.16 -1.87
C GLY A 158 14.94 -15.26 -2.99
#